data_AF-A0A4Q4XA83-F1
#
_entry.id   AF-A0A4Q4XA83-F1
#
_cell.length_a   1.000
_cell.length_b   1.000
_cell.length_c   1.000
_cell.angle_alpha   90.00
_cell.angle_beta   90.00
_cell.angle_gamma   90.00
#
_symmetry.space_group_name_H-M   'P 1'
#
loop_
_entity.id
_entity.type
_entity.pdbx_description
1 polymer ?
#
loop_
_entity_poly.entity_id
_entity_poly.type
_entity_poly.pdbx_seq_one_letter_code
_entity_poly.pdbx_strand_id
1 'polypeptide(L)'
;MHLPPLAPGADEFYIQMASAYGPEPQYEDPLDDVFGSDSEPPPAPGSHGPSHVDRALAPDTRRLQVTHSTEGYREGITAGKAQSIQAGFDEGYNLGANVGLKAGQLLGLLEGIAAALGQRRADADADADGSERASQLLADARQELRTERIFDEAYWAPDGSWRYDVKGTRDDGEIVFEDVANDHPLISKWKRIVHAEVRRWNMNLDLPALRSQESPNEEAAPKAVRLEKQSRQAMEW
;
A
#
# COMPACT_ATOMS: atom_id res chain seq x y z
N MET A 1 -50.29 -21.94 7.74
CA MET A 1 -48.95 -22.38 7.27
C MET A 1 -47.93 -21.34 7.73
N HIS A 2 -47.49 -21.47 8.98
CA HIS A 2 -46.55 -20.53 9.62
C HIS A 2 -45.20 -21.24 9.69
N LEU A 3 -44.18 -20.72 9.01
CA LEU A 3 -42.82 -21.24 9.05
C LEU A 3 -42.09 -20.60 10.24
N PRO A 4 -41.35 -21.37 11.06
CA PRO A 4 -40.54 -20.80 12.14
C PRO A 4 -39.25 -20.15 11.59
N PRO A 5 -38.66 -19.17 12.30
CA PRO A 5 -37.40 -18.54 11.91
C PRO A 5 -36.21 -19.48 12.11
N LEU A 6 -35.25 -19.39 11.18
CA LEU A 6 -34.00 -20.15 11.17
C LEU A 6 -33.06 -19.64 12.28
N ALA A 7 -32.57 -20.54 13.13
CA ALA A 7 -31.54 -20.24 14.13
C ALA A 7 -30.18 -19.99 13.46
N PRO A 8 -29.36 -19.02 13.92
CA PRO A 8 -28.00 -18.88 13.47
C PRO A 8 -27.13 -19.98 14.09
N GLY A 9 -26.60 -20.87 13.24
CA GLY A 9 -25.56 -21.82 13.63
C GLY A 9 -24.27 -21.05 13.90
N ALA A 10 -23.80 -21.13 15.14
CA ALA A 10 -22.42 -20.82 15.48
C ALA A 10 -21.56 -21.95 14.94
N ASP A 11 -20.77 -21.67 13.91
CA ASP A 11 -19.45 -22.26 13.65
C ASP A 11 -18.93 -21.74 12.30
N GLU A 12 -18.00 -20.79 12.36
CA GLU A 12 -16.80 -20.73 11.50
C GLU A 12 -15.99 -19.46 11.84
N PHE A 13 -15.41 -19.48 13.04
CA PHE A 13 -14.24 -18.69 13.41
C PHE A 13 -13.42 -19.57 14.35
N TYR A 14 -12.36 -20.20 13.89
CA TYR A 14 -11.14 -20.40 14.67
C TYR A 14 -10.00 -20.82 13.75
N ILE A 15 -9.04 -19.91 13.60
CA ILE A 15 -7.75 -20.18 13.00
C ILE A 15 -7.09 -21.32 13.78
N GLN A 16 -6.69 -22.34 13.01
CA GLN A 16 -6.03 -23.56 13.43
C GLN A 16 -4.70 -23.25 14.13
N MET A 17 -4.68 -23.26 15.47
CA MET A 17 -3.45 -23.38 16.26
C MET A 17 -3.28 -24.86 16.60
N ALA A 18 -2.29 -25.48 15.97
CA ALA A 18 -1.93 -26.87 16.19
C ALA A 18 -1.55 -27.10 17.66
N SER A 19 -2.27 -28.02 18.31
CA SER A 19 -1.92 -28.55 19.62
C SER A 19 -0.72 -29.49 19.50
N ALA A 20 0.44 -29.01 19.92
CA ALA A 20 1.61 -29.84 20.22
C ALA A 20 1.67 -30.00 21.75
N TYR A 21 1.16 -31.11 22.26
CA TYR A 21 1.41 -31.55 23.63
C TYR A 21 2.90 -31.94 23.78
N GLY A 22 3.67 -31.07 24.41
CA GLY A 22 4.99 -31.33 24.99
C GLY A 22 5.00 -30.88 26.47
N PRO A 23 5.88 -31.42 27.32
CA PRO A 23 5.81 -31.22 28.76
C PRO A 23 5.96 -29.73 29.14
N GLU A 24 5.10 -29.30 30.06
CA GLU A 24 4.98 -27.94 30.60
C GLU A 24 6.35 -27.31 30.90
N PRO A 25 6.68 -26.14 30.33
CA PRO A 25 7.74 -25.31 30.87
C PRO A 25 7.24 -24.75 32.21
N GLN A 26 7.96 -25.05 33.29
CA GLN A 26 7.83 -24.33 34.55
C GLN A 26 8.20 -22.87 34.28
N TYR A 27 7.19 -22.03 34.00
CA TYR A 27 7.34 -20.58 34.02
C TYR A 27 7.46 -20.17 35.48
N GLU A 28 8.70 -20.05 35.97
CA GLU A 28 8.97 -19.14 37.07
C GLU A 28 8.74 -17.73 36.52
N ASP A 29 7.72 -17.05 37.04
CA ASP A 29 7.40 -15.68 36.67
C ASP A 29 8.49 -14.76 37.25
N PRO A 30 9.37 -14.16 36.42
CA PRO A 30 10.46 -13.32 36.89
C PRO A 30 9.97 -11.97 37.48
N LEU A 31 8.66 -11.74 37.51
CA LEU A 31 8.03 -10.58 38.13
C LEU A 31 7.50 -10.85 39.55
N ASP A 32 7.53 -12.10 40.02
CA ASP A 32 7.07 -12.48 41.36
C ASP A 32 8.00 -11.96 42.48
N ASP A 33 9.28 -11.68 42.16
CA ASP A 33 10.28 -11.13 43.10
C ASP A 33 10.29 -9.59 43.17
N VAL A 34 9.61 -8.89 42.25
CA VAL A 34 9.62 -7.42 42.20
C VAL A 34 8.59 -6.80 43.15
N PHE A 35 7.53 -7.54 43.47
CA PHE A 35 6.52 -7.16 44.46
C PHE A 35 6.76 -7.93 45.74
N GLY A 36 7.87 -7.61 46.40
CA GLY A 36 8.35 -8.24 47.62
C GLY A 36 7.23 -8.69 48.55
N SER A 37 7.26 -9.98 48.87
CA SER A 37 6.48 -10.58 49.93
C SER A 37 6.68 -9.79 51.23
N ASP A 38 5.66 -9.06 51.69
CA ASP A 38 5.61 -8.54 53.06
C ASP A 38 5.53 -9.73 54.03
N SER A 39 6.70 -10.29 54.34
CA SER A 39 6.89 -11.29 55.38
C SER A 39 8.23 -11.05 56.04
N GLU A 40 8.42 -9.84 56.59
CA GLU A 40 9.50 -9.56 57.53
C GLU A 40 8.92 -9.40 58.94
N PRO A 41 9.41 -10.15 59.95
CA PRO A 41 8.92 -10.06 61.32
C PRO A 41 9.28 -8.71 61.94
N PRO A 42 8.48 -8.18 62.89
CA PRO A 42 8.62 -6.80 63.34
C PRO A 42 9.95 -6.59 64.09
N PRO A 43 10.77 -5.59 63.72
CA PRO A 43 11.94 -5.22 64.51
C PRO A 43 11.54 -4.31 65.68
N ALA A 44 12.24 -4.48 66.80
CA ALA A 44 12.04 -3.79 68.07
C ALA A 44 12.22 -2.25 67.96
N PRO A 45 11.63 -1.46 68.88
CA PRO A 45 11.55 -0.01 68.73
C PRO A 45 12.85 0.66 69.17
N GLY A 46 13.52 1.36 68.24
CA GLY A 46 14.54 2.33 68.60
C GLY A 46 15.51 2.65 67.47
N SER A 47 15.27 3.74 66.73
CA SER A 47 16.26 4.78 66.40
C SER A 47 15.71 5.68 65.28
N HIS A 48 15.63 6.98 65.54
CA HIS A 48 15.28 8.01 64.58
C HIS A 48 16.52 8.45 63.77
N GLY A 49 16.40 8.49 62.44
CA GLY A 49 17.29 9.24 61.54
C GLY A 49 16.46 10.17 60.64
N PRO A 50 16.78 11.47 60.52
CA PRO A 50 15.92 12.42 59.81
C PRO A 50 16.28 12.57 58.32
N SER A 51 15.25 12.93 57.55
CA SER A 51 15.26 13.53 56.20
C SER A 51 15.52 12.62 54.99
N HIS A 52 14.53 11.76 54.77
CA HIS A 52 13.95 11.49 53.45
C HIS A 52 13.90 12.77 52.57
N VAL A 53 14.78 12.87 51.58
CA VAL A 53 14.61 13.79 50.42
C VAL A 53 14.23 13.05 49.14
N ASP A 54 13.91 11.76 49.22
CA ASP A 54 12.91 11.19 48.31
C ASP A 54 11.55 11.45 48.94
N ARG A 55 10.96 12.60 48.60
CA ARG A 55 9.51 12.79 48.71
C ARG A 55 8.90 11.67 47.88
N ALA A 56 8.59 10.57 48.57
CA ALA A 56 7.76 9.50 48.08
C ALA A 56 6.54 10.16 47.44
N LEU A 57 6.54 10.22 46.11
CA LEU A 57 5.32 10.41 45.34
C LEU A 57 4.30 9.50 46.02
N ALA A 58 3.18 10.10 46.45
CA ALA A 58 2.09 9.36 47.07
C ALA A 58 1.84 8.10 46.23
N PRO A 59 1.58 6.92 46.83
CA PRO A 59 1.45 5.67 46.09
C PRO A 59 0.52 5.79 44.87
N ASP A 60 -0.51 6.64 44.97
CA ASP A 60 -1.39 7.00 43.86
C ASP A 60 -0.68 7.72 42.72
N THR A 61 0.22 8.67 43.00
CA THR A 61 1.00 9.36 41.96
C THR A 61 2.05 8.46 41.28
N ARG A 62 2.63 7.48 41.99
CA ARG A 62 3.47 6.44 41.35
C ARG A 62 2.64 5.53 40.45
N ARG A 63 1.49 5.07 40.94
CA ARG A 63 0.55 4.27 40.14
C ARG A 63 0.12 5.02 38.89
N LEU A 64 -0.25 6.30 39.03
CA LEU A 64 -0.62 7.15 37.91
C LEU A 64 0.51 7.28 36.87
N GLN A 65 1.76 7.44 37.33
CA GLN A 65 2.91 7.56 36.45
C GLN A 65 3.19 6.26 35.68
N VAL A 66 3.06 5.10 36.34
CA VAL A 66 3.20 3.78 35.68
C VAL A 66 2.07 3.58 34.66
N THR A 67 0.82 3.88 35.02
CA THR A 67 -0.33 3.81 34.11
C THR A 67 -0.11 4.72 32.90
N HIS A 68 0.21 6.00 33.10
CA HIS A 68 0.41 6.94 32.00
C HIS A 68 1.62 6.62 31.13
N SER A 69 2.70 6.08 31.70
CA SER A 69 3.86 5.64 30.91
C SER A 69 3.54 4.42 30.05
N THR A 70 2.78 3.47 30.60
CA THR A 70 2.38 2.25 29.89
C THR A 70 1.34 2.55 28.82
N GLU A 71 0.33 3.37 29.15
CA GLU A 71 -0.69 3.83 28.22
C GLU A 71 -0.08 4.71 27.13
N GLY A 72 0.80 5.65 27.47
CA GLY A 72 1.50 6.51 26.52
C GLY A 72 2.43 5.73 25.58
N TYR A 73 3.12 4.69 26.05
CA TYR A 73 3.91 3.81 25.18
C TYR A 73 3.02 3.01 24.22
N ARG A 74 1.91 2.44 24.72
CA ARG A 74 0.96 1.70 23.88
C ARG A 74 0.28 2.61 22.86
N GLU A 75 -0.12 3.81 23.27
CA GLU A 75 -0.69 4.83 22.40
C GLU A 75 0.33 5.26 21.35
N GLY A 76 1.59 5.52 21.73
CA GLY A 76 2.66 5.89 20.81
C GLY A 76 2.94 4.81 19.75
N ILE A 77 3.01 3.54 20.14
CA ILE A 77 3.16 2.42 19.19
C ILE A 77 1.94 2.31 18.27
N THR A 78 0.73 2.46 18.82
CA THR A 78 -0.51 2.35 18.04
C THR A 78 -0.64 3.49 17.03
N ALA A 79 -0.41 4.73 17.48
CA ALA A 79 -0.44 5.92 16.64
C ALA A 79 0.67 5.88 15.57
N GLY A 80 1.90 5.51 15.94
CA GLY A 80 3.01 5.39 15.00
C GLY A 80 2.77 4.33 13.92
N LYS A 81 2.24 3.16 14.30
CA LYS A 81 1.87 2.11 13.34
C LYS A 81 0.77 2.59 12.39
N ALA A 82 -0.31 3.17 12.92
CA ALA A 82 -1.42 3.67 12.11
C ALA A 82 -0.96 4.76 11.12
N GLN A 83 -0.13 5.71 11.55
CA GLN A 83 0.40 6.76 10.68
C GLN A 83 1.33 6.21 9.58
N SER A 84 2.21 5.26 9.91
CA SER A 84 3.13 4.67 8.93
C SER A 84 2.41 3.84 7.86
N ILE A 85 1.36 3.11 8.23
CA ILE A 85 0.57 2.28 7.31
C ILE A 85 -0.22 3.15 6.35
N GLN A 86 -0.85 4.21 6.86
CA GLN A 86 -1.66 5.10 6.01
C GLN A 86 -0.80 5.86 5.00
N ALA A 87 0.35 6.41 5.43
CA ALA A 87 1.26 7.11 4.54
C ALA A 87 1.77 6.19 3.40
N GLY A 88 2.14 4.95 3.73
CA GLY A 88 2.56 3.97 2.74
C GLY A 88 1.42 3.55 1.79
N PHE A 89 0.19 3.43 2.29
CA PHE A 89 -0.98 3.16 1.46
C PHE A 89 -1.26 4.31 0.50
N ASP A 90 -1.26 5.56 0.97
CA ASP A 90 -1.54 6.73 0.14
C ASP A 90 -0.49 6.88 -0.98
N GLU A 91 0.78 6.65 -0.67
CA GLU A 91 1.87 6.65 -1.65
C GLU A 91 1.70 5.53 -2.69
N GLY A 92 1.51 4.30 -2.23
CA GLY A 92 1.30 3.15 -3.11
C GLY A 92 0.03 3.27 -3.97
N TYR A 93 -1.05 3.82 -3.42
CA TYR A 93 -2.30 4.07 -4.13
C TYR A 93 -2.11 5.09 -5.25
N ASN A 94 -1.48 6.23 -4.96
CA ASN A 94 -1.23 7.26 -5.97
C ASN A 94 -0.34 6.73 -7.11
N LEU A 95 0.72 6.00 -6.77
CA LEU A 95 1.60 5.40 -7.76
C LEU A 95 0.87 4.35 -8.61
N GLY A 96 0.15 3.43 -7.96
CA GLY A 96 -0.63 2.39 -8.63
C GLY A 96 -1.73 2.97 -9.52
N ALA A 97 -2.39 4.04 -9.08
CA ALA A 97 -3.41 4.74 -9.84
C ALA A 97 -2.83 5.37 -11.12
N ASN A 98 -1.67 6.01 -11.04
CA ASN A 98 -1.00 6.58 -12.21
C ASN A 98 -0.62 5.50 -13.24
N VAL A 99 -0.01 4.41 -12.77
CA VAL A 99 0.37 3.26 -13.61
C VAL A 99 -0.87 2.60 -14.24
N GLY A 100 -1.89 2.32 -13.43
CA GLY A 100 -3.14 1.71 -13.87
C GLY A 100 -3.93 2.58 -14.85
N LEU A 101 -3.96 3.90 -14.63
CA LEU A 101 -4.59 4.85 -15.54
C LEU A 101 -3.93 4.81 -16.91
N LYS A 102 -2.59 4.86 -16.99
CA LYS A 102 -1.87 4.79 -18.28
C LYS A 102 -2.11 3.45 -18.97
N ALA A 103 -2.08 2.33 -18.24
CA ALA A 103 -2.37 1.02 -18.80
C ALA A 103 -3.81 0.94 -19.36
N GLY A 104 -4.78 1.43 -18.60
CA GLY A 104 -6.19 1.49 -19.01
C GLY A 104 -6.42 2.37 -20.24
N GLN A 105 -5.76 3.52 -20.31
CA GLN A 105 -5.81 4.40 -21.49
C GLN A 105 -5.28 3.71 -22.76
N LEU A 106 -4.16 3.00 -22.65
CA LEU A 106 -3.58 2.26 -23.78
C LEU A 106 -4.50 1.13 -24.25
N LEU A 107 -5.08 0.37 -23.31
CA LEU A 107 -6.04 -0.69 -23.62
C LEU A 107 -7.30 -0.11 -24.27
N GLY A 108 -7.90 0.93 -23.69
CA GLY A 108 -9.11 1.56 -24.22
C GLY A 108 -8.91 2.13 -25.63
N LEU A 109 -7.72 2.67 -25.93
CA LEU A 109 -7.40 3.15 -27.26
C LEU A 109 -7.27 2.00 -28.28
N LEU A 110 -6.61 0.91 -27.92
CA LEU A 110 -6.54 -0.29 -28.77
C LEU A 110 -7.91 -0.94 -28.99
N GLU A 111 -8.76 -0.96 -27.95
CA GLU A 111 -10.15 -1.42 -28.05
C GLU A 111 -10.96 -0.56 -29.01
N GLY A 112 -10.82 0.77 -28.92
CA GLY A 112 -11.46 1.70 -29.85
C GLY A 112 -11.02 1.48 -31.30
N ILE A 113 -9.71 1.28 -31.53
CA ILE A 113 -9.16 0.98 -32.87
C ILE A 113 -9.73 -0.34 -33.41
N ALA A 114 -9.67 -1.41 -32.60
CA ALA A 114 -10.13 -2.73 -33.01
C ALA A 114 -11.65 -2.73 -33.29
N ALA A 115 -12.44 -2.06 -32.47
CA ALA A 115 -13.89 -1.92 -32.65
C ALA A 115 -14.23 -1.15 -33.93
N ALA A 116 -13.58 0.00 -34.17
CA ALA A 116 -13.82 0.81 -35.36
C ALA A 116 -13.48 0.05 -36.66
N LEU A 117 -12.37 -0.68 -36.68
CA LEU A 117 -11.98 -1.50 -37.84
C LEU A 117 -12.88 -2.73 -38.01
N GLY A 118 -13.35 -3.32 -36.91
CA GLY A 118 -14.31 -4.44 -36.93
C GLY A 118 -15.67 -4.02 -37.50
N GLN A 119 -16.17 -2.84 -37.15
CA GLN A 119 -17.40 -2.29 -37.74
C GLN A 119 -17.25 -2.02 -39.23
N ARG A 120 -16.13 -1.41 -39.65
CA ARG A 120 -15.85 -1.14 -41.07
C ARG A 120 -15.76 -2.41 -41.93
N ARG A 121 -15.23 -3.52 -41.38
CA ARG A 121 -15.20 -4.84 -42.04
C ARG A 121 -16.60 -5.39 -42.32
N ALA A 122 -17.58 -5.12 -41.45
CA ALA A 122 -18.95 -5.57 -41.65
C ALA A 122 -19.64 -4.81 -42.80
N ASP A 123 -19.22 -3.56 -43.05
CA ASP A 123 -19.81 -2.67 -44.05
C ASP A 123 -19.08 -2.70 -45.41
N ALA A 124 -17.80 -3.12 -45.46
CA ALA A 124 -17.02 -3.29 -46.70
C ALA A 124 -15.84 -4.27 -46.53
N ASP A 125 -15.48 -5.02 -47.59
CA ASP A 125 -14.31 -5.93 -47.67
C ASP A 125 -12.92 -5.22 -47.61
N ALA A 126 -12.88 -3.95 -47.22
CA ALA A 126 -11.64 -3.18 -47.15
C ALA A 126 -11.05 -3.20 -45.71
N ASP A 127 -9.84 -3.74 -45.59
CA ASP A 127 -9.00 -3.84 -44.37
C ASP A 127 -9.29 -4.99 -43.39
N ALA A 128 -9.62 -6.19 -43.89
CA ALA A 128 -9.65 -7.40 -43.05
C ALA A 128 -8.32 -7.63 -42.29
N ASP A 129 -7.19 -7.47 -42.99
CA ASP A 129 -5.84 -7.57 -42.41
C ASP A 129 -5.59 -6.54 -41.28
N GLY A 130 -6.14 -5.33 -41.42
CA GLY A 130 -6.05 -4.27 -40.43
C GLY A 130 -6.82 -4.60 -39.16
N SER A 131 -8.05 -5.10 -39.33
CA SER A 131 -8.92 -5.53 -38.22
C SER A 131 -8.33 -6.71 -37.45
N GLU A 132 -7.78 -7.70 -38.14
CA GLU A 132 -7.15 -8.87 -37.52
C GLU A 132 -5.88 -8.48 -36.76
N ARG A 133 -5.03 -7.64 -37.35
CA ARG A 133 -3.85 -7.09 -36.65
C ARG A 133 -4.23 -6.30 -35.40
N ALA A 134 -5.22 -5.41 -35.47
CA ALA A 134 -5.66 -4.62 -34.32
C ALA A 134 -6.20 -5.52 -33.19
N SER A 135 -6.94 -6.57 -33.55
CA SER A 135 -7.45 -7.57 -32.60
C SER A 135 -6.30 -8.35 -31.94
N GLN A 136 -5.27 -8.72 -32.71
CA GLN A 136 -4.07 -9.39 -32.21
C GLN A 136 -3.31 -8.48 -31.21
N LEU A 137 -3.07 -7.22 -31.59
CA LEU A 137 -2.41 -6.24 -30.73
C LEU A 137 -3.16 -6.02 -29.42
N LEU A 138 -4.49 -5.98 -29.47
CA LEU A 138 -5.32 -5.87 -28.28
C LEU A 138 -5.20 -7.11 -27.38
N ALA A 139 -5.20 -8.31 -27.97
CA ALA A 139 -5.03 -9.56 -27.21
C ALA A 139 -3.67 -9.61 -26.50
N ASP A 140 -2.60 -9.26 -27.21
CA ASP A 140 -1.24 -9.18 -26.69
C ASP A 140 -1.15 -8.12 -25.57
N ALA A 141 -1.74 -6.93 -25.79
CA ALA A 141 -1.77 -5.86 -24.79
C ALA A 141 -2.50 -6.28 -23.52
N ARG A 142 -3.63 -6.97 -23.64
CA ARG A 142 -4.40 -7.51 -22.49
C ARG A 142 -3.66 -8.60 -21.73
N GLN A 143 -2.67 -9.26 -22.32
CA GLN A 143 -1.85 -10.25 -21.63
C GLN A 143 -0.66 -9.59 -20.93
N GLU A 144 -0.02 -8.61 -21.57
CA GLU A 144 1.15 -7.93 -21.02
C GLU A 144 0.79 -6.83 -20.00
N LEU A 145 -0.32 -6.11 -20.19
CA LEU A 145 -0.75 -5.01 -19.32
C LEU A 145 -1.69 -5.47 -18.20
N ARG A 146 -1.63 -6.74 -17.81
CA ARG A 146 -2.36 -7.21 -16.62
C ARG A 146 -1.70 -6.69 -15.36
N THR A 147 -2.50 -6.51 -14.31
CA THR A 147 -2.02 -6.08 -13.00
C THR A 147 -0.86 -6.95 -12.50
N GLU A 148 -0.94 -8.26 -12.68
CA GLU A 148 0.12 -9.19 -12.22
C GLU A 148 1.44 -9.01 -12.98
N ARG A 149 1.40 -8.50 -14.21
CA ARG A 149 2.59 -8.28 -15.05
C ARG A 149 3.16 -6.89 -14.90
N ILE A 150 2.30 -5.90 -14.70
CA ILE A 150 2.71 -4.51 -14.46
C ILE A 150 3.32 -4.36 -13.07
N PHE A 151 2.76 -5.05 -12.06
CA PHE A 151 3.28 -5.04 -10.70
C PHE A 151 4.16 -6.26 -10.39
N ASP A 152 4.77 -6.84 -11.42
CA ASP A 152 5.67 -7.98 -11.27
C ASP A 152 6.93 -7.60 -10.50
N GLU A 153 7.47 -8.57 -9.77
CA GLU A 153 8.72 -8.40 -9.02
C GLU A 153 9.88 -8.00 -9.93
N ALA A 154 9.87 -8.27 -11.24
CA ALA A 154 10.90 -7.78 -12.16
C ALA A 154 11.03 -6.24 -12.15
N TYR A 155 9.93 -5.51 -11.90
CA TYR A 155 9.90 -4.04 -11.95
C TYR A 155 9.80 -3.39 -10.57
N TRP A 156 9.24 -4.10 -9.59
CA TRP A 156 8.95 -3.56 -8.25
C TRP A 156 9.62 -4.39 -7.17
N ALA A 157 10.27 -3.72 -6.22
CA ALA A 157 10.86 -4.35 -5.04
C ALA A 157 9.82 -4.52 -3.92
N PRO A 158 10.06 -5.46 -2.98
CA PRO A 158 9.12 -5.71 -1.87
C PRO A 158 8.88 -4.51 -0.95
N ASP A 159 9.75 -3.52 -0.98
CA ASP A 159 9.64 -2.26 -0.23
C ASP A 159 8.78 -1.19 -0.93
N GLY A 160 8.27 -1.48 -2.14
CA GLY A 160 7.49 -0.56 -2.96
C GLY A 160 8.30 0.32 -3.92
N SER A 161 9.63 0.19 -3.93
CA SER A 161 10.49 0.93 -4.86
C SER A 161 10.51 0.29 -6.25
N TRP A 162 10.72 1.11 -7.29
CA TRP A 162 10.87 0.63 -8.67
C TRP A 162 12.33 0.28 -9.00
N ARG A 163 12.53 -0.71 -9.88
CA ARG A 163 13.86 -1.24 -10.26
C ARG A 163 14.40 -0.73 -11.60
N TYR A 164 13.65 0.12 -12.29
CA TYR A 164 14.01 0.66 -13.61
C TYR A 164 14.46 2.12 -13.53
N ASP A 165 15.09 2.63 -14.60
CA ASP A 165 15.53 4.01 -14.69
C ASP A 165 14.34 4.92 -15.04
N VAL A 166 14.15 5.99 -14.25
CA VAL A 166 13.08 6.97 -14.43
C VAL A 166 13.73 8.33 -14.58
N LYS A 167 13.43 9.01 -15.69
CA LYS A 167 13.93 10.35 -15.97
C LYS A 167 12.89 11.36 -15.53
N GLY A 168 13.22 12.17 -14.52
CA GLY A 168 12.39 13.30 -14.14
C GLY A 168 12.20 14.24 -15.33
N THR A 169 10.96 14.58 -15.65
CA THR A 169 10.64 15.47 -16.78
C THR A 169 10.87 16.95 -16.44
N ARG A 170 11.01 17.27 -15.14
CA ARG A 170 11.15 18.64 -14.62
C ARG A 170 12.62 19.07 -14.53
N ASP A 171 12.85 20.38 -14.72
CA ASP A 171 14.19 20.99 -14.72
C ASP A 171 14.92 20.91 -13.37
N ASP A 172 14.18 20.64 -12.28
CA ASP A 172 14.70 20.43 -10.93
C ASP A 172 15.16 18.98 -10.67
N GLY A 173 14.93 18.06 -11.62
CA GLY A 173 15.24 16.65 -11.47
C GLY A 173 14.30 15.91 -10.51
N GLU A 174 13.19 16.51 -10.08
CA GLU A 174 12.21 15.86 -9.22
C GLU A 174 11.41 14.82 -10.01
N ILE A 175 11.39 13.59 -9.50
CA ILE A 175 10.64 12.48 -10.10
C ILE A 175 9.22 12.51 -9.55
N VAL A 176 8.25 12.64 -10.44
CA VAL A 176 6.82 12.56 -10.10
C VAL A 176 6.32 11.14 -10.36
N PHE A 177 5.27 10.70 -9.66
CA PHE A 177 4.61 9.41 -9.90
C PHE A 177 4.18 9.21 -11.37
N GLU A 178 3.83 10.30 -12.07
CA GLU A 178 3.52 10.25 -13.50
C GLU A 178 4.75 9.87 -14.35
N ASP A 179 5.94 10.35 -14.00
CA ASP A 179 7.19 9.99 -14.70
C ASP A 179 7.48 8.49 -14.52
N VAL A 180 7.32 7.98 -13.29
CA VAL A 180 7.47 6.55 -12.98
C VAL A 180 6.51 5.70 -13.82
N ALA A 181 5.25 6.10 -13.92
CA ALA A 181 4.27 5.40 -14.74
C ALA A 181 4.59 5.46 -16.25
N ASN A 182 5.10 6.60 -16.74
CA ASN A 182 5.48 6.75 -18.14
C ASN A 182 6.70 5.89 -18.51
N ASP A 183 7.71 5.84 -17.64
CA ASP A 183 8.96 5.12 -17.87
C ASP A 183 8.87 3.62 -17.55
N HIS A 184 7.74 3.15 -17.00
CA HIS A 184 7.51 1.73 -16.78
C HIS A 184 7.71 0.94 -18.09
N PRO A 185 8.57 -0.10 -18.13
CA PRO A 185 9.01 -0.73 -19.38
C PRO A 185 7.87 -1.23 -20.28
N LEU A 186 6.84 -1.87 -19.69
CA LEU A 186 5.66 -2.33 -20.44
C LEU A 186 4.81 -1.16 -20.94
N ILE A 187 4.60 -0.12 -20.13
CA ILE A 187 3.79 1.04 -20.50
C ILE A 187 4.48 1.79 -21.63
N SER A 188 5.78 2.05 -21.51
CA SER A 188 6.60 2.68 -22.56
C SER A 188 6.60 1.87 -23.86
N LYS A 189 6.74 0.53 -23.78
CA LYS A 189 6.64 -0.36 -24.95
C LYS A 189 5.28 -0.19 -25.65
N TRP A 190 4.19 -0.33 -24.91
CA TRP A 190 2.85 -0.29 -25.48
C TRP A 190 2.46 1.11 -25.94
N LYS A 191 2.84 2.17 -25.22
CA LYS A 191 2.68 3.57 -25.64
C LYS A 191 3.26 3.82 -27.03
N ARG A 192 4.46 3.30 -27.31
CA ARG A 192 5.09 3.40 -28.63
C ARG A 192 4.30 2.66 -29.71
N ILE A 193 3.82 1.45 -29.42
CA ILE A 193 3.03 0.64 -30.35
C ILE A 193 1.70 1.34 -30.66
N VAL A 194 0.99 1.77 -29.63
CA VAL A 194 -0.30 2.48 -29.77
C VAL A 194 -0.12 3.79 -30.53
N HIS A 195 0.90 4.60 -30.22
CA HIS A 195 1.19 5.83 -30.98
C HIS A 195 1.53 5.57 -32.45
N ALA A 196 2.10 4.41 -32.79
CA ALA A 196 2.31 4.04 -34.18
C ALA A 196 0.97 3.74 -34.87
N GLU A 197 0.07 3.02 -34.20
CA GLU A 197 -1.24 2.67 -34.75
C GLU A 197 -2.14 3.91 -34.89
N VAL A 198 -2.18 4.78 -33.88
CA VAL A 198 -2.88 6.08 -33.95
C VAL A 198 -2.43 6.90 -35.16
N ARG A 199 -1.11 7.00 -35.39
CA ARG A 199 -0.56 7.73 -36.54
C ARG A 199 -0.90 7.07 -37.87
N ARG A 200 -0.88 5.73 -37.91
CA ARG A 200 -1.26 4.96 -39.10
C ARG A 200 -2.70 5.26 -39.54
N TRP A 201 -3.61 5.36 -38.58
CA TRP A 201 -5.03 5.64 -38.84
C TRP A 201 -5.38 7.14 -38.78
N ASN A 202 -4.37 8.00 -38.60
CA ASN A 202 -4.51 9.46 -38.48
C ASN A 202 -5.59 9.87 -37.47
N MET A 203 -5.65 9.16 -36.33
CA MET A 203 -6.66 9.42 -35.30
C MET A 203 -6.34 10.68 -34.53
N ASN A 204 -7.34 11.55 -34.39
CA ASN A 204 -7.21 12.74 -33.57
C ASN A 204 -7.42 12.39 -32.09
N LEU A 205 -6.36 12.45 -31.29
CA LEU A 205 -6.41 12.24 -29.84
C LEU A 205 -6.72 13.52 -29.06
N ASP A 206 -6.74 14.69 -29.70
CA ASP A 206 -7.17 15.97 -29.11
C ASP A 206 -8.71 16.04 -28.98
N LEU A 207 -9.29 15.02 -28.38
CA LEU A 207 -10.70 15.02 -28.01
C LEU A 207 -10.87 15.72 -26.65
N PRO A 208 -11.77 16.70 -26.53
CA PRO A 208 -12.10 17.33 -25.26
C PRO A 208 -12.52 16.32 -24.17
N ALA A 209 -13.07 15.17 -24.56
CA ALA A 209 -13.46 14.08 -23.67
C ALA A 209 -12.27 13.32 -23.03
N LEU A 210 -11.06 13.43 -23.60
CA LEU A 210 -9.84 12.82 -23.09
C LEU A 210 -8.99 13.80 -22.28
N ARG A 211 -9.35 15.10 -22.27
CA ARG A 211 -8.73 16.07 -21.38
C ARG A 211 -9.26 15.80 -19.98
N SER A 212 -8.37 15.44 -19.04
CA SER A 212 -8.71 15.44 -17.62
C SER A 212 -9.33 16.79 -17.29
N GLN A 213 -10.62 16.79 -16.95
CA GLN A 213 -11.30 17.91 -16.29
C GLN A 213 -10.85 17.93 -14.81
N GLU A 214 -9.53 17.86 -14.58
CA GLU A 214 -8.97 18.24 -13.31
C GLU A 214 -8.84 19.75 -13.37
N SER A 215 -9.92 20.44 -12.96
CA SER A 215 -9.75 21.75 -12.35
C SER A 215 -8.59 21.59 -11.35
N PRO A 216 -7.55 22.44 -11.39
CA PRO A 216 -6.52 22.40 -10.38
C PRO A 216 -7.20 22.78 -9.06
N ASN A 217 -7.66 21.79 -8.31
CA ASN A 217 -8.04 21.99 -6.95
C ASN A 217 -6.71 22.27 -6.23
N GLU A 218 -6.39 23.55 -6.02
CA GLU A 218 -5.16 23.98 -5.34
C GLU A 218 -5.04 23.34 -3.95
N GLU A 219 -6.15 22.86 -3.38
CA GLU A 219 -6.22 22.15 -2.11
C GLU A 219 -5.92 20.63 -2.20
N ALA A 220 -5.94 20.07 -3.42
CA ALA A 220 -5.62 18.67 -3.72
C ALA A 220 -4.45 18.54 -4.70
N ALA A 221 -3.58 19.56 -4.79
CA ALA A 221 -2.28 19.37 -5.40
C ALA A 221 -1.62 18.17 -4.69
N PRO A 222 -1.26 17.08 -5.40
CA PRO A 222 -0.43 16.07 -4.78
C PRO A 222 0.82 16.81 -4.34
N LYS A 223 1.04 16.91 -3.03
CA LYS A 223 2.33 17.35 -2.50
C LYS A 223 3.35 16.58 -3.33
N ALA A 224 4.25 17.28 -4.01
CA ALA A 224 5.35 16.64 -4.71
C ALA A 224 6.06 15.80 -3.66
N VAL A 225 5.73 14.50 -3.60
CA VAL A 225 6.37 13.58 -2.70
C VAL A 225 7.74 13.44 -3.32
N ARG A 226 8.70 14.12 -2.70
CA ARG A 226 10.09 14.04 -3.06
C ARG A 226 10.51 12.59 -2.84
N LEU A 227 10.42 11.78 -3.88
CA LEU A 227 10.98 10.44 -3.88
C LEU A 227 12.48 10.58 -4.07
N GLU A 228 13.15 10.96 -2.98
CA GLU A 228 14.54 10.56 -2.86
C GLU A 228 14.57 9.04 -2.94
N LYS A 229 15.51 8.48 -3.70
CA LYS A 229 15.87 7.06 -3.64
C LYS A 229 16.39 6.77 -2.23
N GLN A 230 15.50 6.74 -1.23
CA GLN A 230 15.78 6.14 0.04
C GLN A 230 15.68 4.64 -0.20
N SER A 231 16.78 4.08 -0.70
CA SER A 231 17.12 2.70 -0.41
C SER A 231 17.00 2.57 1.10
N ARG A 232 15.88 2.03 1.58
CA ARG A 232 15.75 1.65 2.99
C ARG A 232 16.85 0.62 3.21
N GLN A 233 17.96 1.06 3.79
CA GLN A 233 19.02 0.15 4.21
C GLN A 233 18.33 -0.92 5.07
N ALA A 234 18.48 -2.17 4.66
CA ALA A 234 18.04 -3.29 5.47
C ALA A 234 18.72 -3.14 6.84
N MET A 235 17.92 -2.86 7.88
CA MET A 235 18.39 -3.04 9.24
C MET A 235 18.55 -4.54 9.43
N GLU A 236 19.80 -4.99 9.44
CA GLU A 236 20.13 -6.30 9.99
C GLU A 236 19.80 -6.23 11.49
N TRP A 237 18.82 -7.04 11.89
CA TRP A 237 18.49 -7.32 13.28
C TRP A 237 19.33 -8.49 13.78
#